data_AF-A0A7J2ZE61-F1
#
_entry.id   AF-A0A7J2ZE61-F1
#
_cell.length_a   1.000
_cell.length_b   1.000
_cell.length_c   1.000
_cell.angle_alpha   90.00
_cell.angle_beta   90.00
_cell.angle_gamma   90.00
#
_symmetry.space_group_name_H-M   'P 1'
#
loop_
_entity.id
_entity.type
_entity.pdbx_description
1 polymer ?
#
loop_
_entity_poly.entity_id
_entity_poly.type
_entity_poly.pdbx_seq_one_letter_code
_entity_poly.pdbx_strand_id
1 'polypeptide(L)' 'MIEDAIKNAREYPTKAQLLRSLPKKVMYQTFNLVLDYLQKSNKILIDRRDGRIVWIFGNEKLDRAVARGLRVR' A
#
# COMPACT_ATOMS: atom_id res chain seq x y z
N MET A 1 -9.35 -9.18 3.26
CA MET A 1 -9.60 -8.31 2.07
C MET A 1 -8.25 -7.77 1.57
N ILE A 2 -8.19 -6.96 0.49
CA ILE A 2 -6.90 -6.43 -0.04
C ILE A 2 -6.14 -5.65 1.05
N GLU A 3 -6.86 -4.88 1.88
CA GLU A 3 -6.28 -4.14 3.01
C GLU A 3 -5.57 -5.07 4.01
N ASP A 4 -6.21 -6.15 4.43
CA ASP A 4 -5.61 -7.12 5.35
C ASP A 4 -4.40 -7.84 4.75
N ALA A 5 -4.43 -8.09 3.44
CA ALA A 5 -3.32 -8.73 2.75
C ALA A 5 -2.08 -7.83 2.73
N ILE A 6 -2.25 -6.51 2.65
CA ILE A 6 -1.15 -5.54 2.75
C ILE A 6 -0.67 -5.40 4.20
N LYS A 7 -1.60 -5.31 5.16
CA LYS A 7 -1.27 -5.17 6.60
C LYS A 7 -0.51 -6.38 7.16
N ASN A 8 -0.89 -7.59 6.76
CA ASN A 8 -0.30 -8.83 7.26
C ASN A 8 0.88 -9.33 6.41
N ALA A 9 1.26 -8.60 5.35
CA ALA A 9 2.42 -8.97 4.55
C ALA A 9 3.70 -8.80 5.39
N ARG A 10 4.51 -9.87 5.50
CA ARG A 10 5.80 -9.83 6.21
C ARG A 10 6.83 -8.92 5.52
N GLU A 11 6.72 -8.79 4.21
CA GLU A 11 7.57 -7.95 3.36
C GLU A 11 6.70 -7.02 2.52
N TYR A 12 7.27 -5.98 1.94
CA TYR A 12 6.55 -5.04 1.07
C TYR A 12 6.32 -5.64 -0.33
N PRO A 13 5.12 -6.16 -0.65
CA PRO A 13 4.89 -6.86 -1.89
C PRO A 13 4.76 -5.87 -3.05
N THR A 14 5.16 -6.29 -4.25
CA THR A 14 4.74 -5.61 -5.49
C THR A 14 3.26 -5.84 -5.77
N LYS A 15 2.65 -5.04 -6.66
CA LYS A 15 1.27 -5.24 -7.13
C LYS A 15 1.01 -6.69 -7.58
N ALA A 16 1.94 -7.28 -8.32
CA ALA A 16 1.80 -8.64 -8.84
C ALA A 16 1.86 -9.69 -7.73
N GLN A 17 2.77 -9.55 -6.77
CA GLN A 17 2.88 -10.46 -5.62
C GLN A 17 1.64 -10.37 -4.74
N LEU A 18 1.17 -9.15 -4.46
CA LEU A 18 -0.04 -8.92 -3.69
C LEU A 18 -1.26 -9.53 -4.38
N LEU A 19 -1.45 -9.30 -5.68
CA LEU A 19 -2.57 -9.85 -6.43
C LEU A 19 -2.59 -11.39 -6.40
N ARG A 20 -1.42 -12.04 -6.43
CA ARG A 20 -1.27 -13.50 -6.35
C ARG A 20 -1.51 -14.06 -4.95
N SER A 21 -1.25 -13.29 -3.89
CA SER A 21 -1.45 -13.74 -2.51
C SER A 21 -2.91 -13.63 -2.04
N LEU A 22 -3.77 -12.96 -2.82
CA LEU A 22 -5.18 -12.83 -2.46
C LEU A 22 -5.89 -14.20 -2.54
N PRO A 23 -6.67 -14.57 -1.51
CA PRO A 23 -7.36 -15.87 -1.45
C PRO A 23 -8.45 -16.01 -2.52
N LYS A 24 -8.95 -14.90 -3.06
CA LYS A 24 -9.90 -14.88 -4.18
C LYS A 24 -9.32 -14.05 -5.31
N LYS A 25 -9.50 -14.52 -6.54
CA LYS A 25 -9.10 -13.75 -7.72
C LYS A 25 -9.98 -12.51 -7.82
N VAL A 26 -9.35 -11.35 -7.69
CA VAL A 26 -9.98 -10.05 -7.88
C VAL A 26 -9.66 -9.56 -9.28
N MET A 27 -10.62 -8.91 -9.94
CA MET A 27 -10.36 -8.25 -11.21
C MET A 27 -9.26 -7.19 -11.05
N TYR A 28 -8.35 -7.13 -12.02
CA TYR A 28 -7.21 -6.21 -11.96
C TYR A 28 -7.63 -4.74 -11.86
N GLN A 29 -8.72 -4.35 -12.53
CA GLN A 29 -9.28 -3.00 -12.46
C GLN A 29 -9.76 -2.67 -11.04
N THR A 30 -10.53 -3.56 -10.42
CA THR A 30 -11.01 -3.39 -9.04
C THR A 30 -9.84 -3.35 -8.05
N PHE A 31 -8.84 -4.21 -8.25
CA PHE A 31 -7.61 -4.19 -7.45
C PHE A 31 -6.91 -2.83 -7.53
N ASN A 32 -6.74 -2.28 -8.73
CA ASN A 32 -6.15 -0.95 -8.91
C ASN A 32 -6.98 0.17 -8.28
N LEU A 33 -8.32 0.10 -8.40
CA LEU A 33 -9.21 1.08 -7.79
C LEU A 33 -9.07 1.08 -6.25
N VAL A 34 -8.96 -0.10 -5.65
CA VAL A 34 -8.73 -0.23 -4.20
C VAL A 34 -7.36 0.32 -3.81
N LEU A 35 -6.30 0.02 -4.57
CA LEU A 35 -4.97 0.59 -4.30
C LEU A 35 -4.96 2.12 -4.42
N ASP A 36 -5.61 2.66 -5.46
CA ASP A 36 -5.75 4.11 -5.65
C ASP A 36 -6.49 4.77 -4.48
N TYR A 37 -7.59 4.15 -4.03
CA TYR A 37 -8.32 4.60 -2.85
C TYR A 37 -7.43 4.58 -1.58
N LEU A 38 -6.72 3.49 -1.33
CA LEU A 38 -5.84 3.35 -0.16
C LEU A 38 -4.68 4.35 -0.21
N GLN A 39 -4.14 4.62 -1.39
CA GLN A 39 -3.06 5.59 -1.59
C GLN A 39 -3.56 7.02 -1.37
N LYS A 40 -4.72 7.39 -1.95
CA LYS A 40 -5.37 8.70 -1.73
C LYS A 40 -5.74 8.93 -0.26
N SER A 41 -6.07 7.86 0.45
CA SER A 41 -6.36 7.87 1.89
C SER A 41 -5.10 7.91 2.77
N ASN A 42 -3.90 8.05 2.19
CA ASN A 42 -2.60 7.95 2.87
C ASN A 42 -2.43 6.67 3.71
N LYS A 43 -3.09 5.57 3.31
CA LYS A 43 -2.97 4.30 4.03
C LYS A 43 -1.79 3.45 3.55
N ILE A 44 -1.45 3.60 2.27
CA ILE A 44 -0.34 2.91 1.62
C ILE A 44 0.54 3.88 0.86
N LEU A 45 1.82 3.53 0.74
CA LEU A 45 2.77 4.17 -0.15
C LEU A 45 3.24 3.14 -1.18
N ILE A 46 3.29 3.55 -2.45
CA ILE A 46 3.82 2.71 -3.53
C ILE A 46 5.15 3.31 -3.95
N ASP A 47 6.23 2.55 -3.78
CA ASP A 47 7.58 2.98 -4.18
C ASP A 47 7.63 3.17 -5.71
N ARG A 48 8.14 4.31 -6.17
CA ARG A 48 8.24 4.64 -7.60
C ARG A 48 9.35 3.87 -8.32
N ARG A 49 10.38 3.41 -7.60
CA ARG A 49 11.51 2.66 -8.16
C ARG A 49 11.17 1.18 -8.30
N ASP A 50 10.66 0.59 -7.21
CA ASP A 50 10.50 -0.87 -7.13
C ASP A 50 9.04 -1.33 -7.19
N GLY A 51 8.07 -0.41 -7.17
CA GLY A 51 6.64 -0.74 -7.21
C GLY A 51 6.13 -1.47 -5.96
N ARG A 52 6.92 -1.47 -4.88
CA ARG A 52 6.59 -2.12 -3.61
C ARG A 52 5.53 -1.32 -2.85
N ILE A 53 4.59 -2.04 -2.25
CA ILE A 53 3.47 -1.48 -1.50
C ILE A 53 3.80 -1.55 -0.02
N VAL A 54 3.83 -0.39 0.63
CA VAL A 54 4.15 -0.22 2.05
C VAL A 54 2.89 0.24 2.77
N TRP A 55 2.51 -0.46 3.84
CA TRP A 55 1.46 0.01 4.75
C TRP A 55 1.99 1.11 5.66
N ILE A 56 1.32 2.25 5.68
CA ILE A 56 1.77 3.43 6.44
C ILE A 56 0.74 3.96 7.45
N PHE A 57 -0.51 3.55 7.34
CA PHE A 57 -1.58 3.98 8.24
C PHE A 57 -1.38 3.45 9.67
N GLY A 58 -1.42 4.35 10.66
CA GLY A 58 -1.29 4.00 12.07
C GLY A 58 0.16 3.80 12.54
N ASN A 59 1.15 4.18 11.72
CA ASN A 59 2.51 4.33 12.19
C ASN A 59 2.70 5.78 12.69
N GLU A 60 2.56 6.00 14.00
CA GLU A 60 2.76 7.31 14.66
C GLU A 60 4.04 8.04 14.20
N LYS A 61 5.09 7.30 13.82
CA LYS A 61 6.33 7.90 13.32
C LYS A 61 6.18 8.50 11.92
N LEU A 62 5.36 7.90 11.06
CA LEU A 62 5.13 8.41 9.71
C LEU A 62 4.15 9.58 9.71
N ASP A 63 3.12 9.55 10.56
CA ASP A 63 2.24 10.71 10.77
C ASP A 63 3.05 11.92 11.23
N ARG A 64 4.04 11.72 12.13
CA ARG A 64 5.00 12.77 12.52
C ARG A 64 5.94 13.19 11.39
N ALA A 65 6.38 12.26 10.53
CA ALA A 65 7.29 12.57 9.41
C ALA A 65 6.58 13.34 8.28
N VAL A 66 5.33 12.98 7.99
CA VAL A 66 4.45 13.66 7.03
C VAL A 66 4.03 15.02 7.58
N ALA A 67 3.66 15.11 8.87
CA ALA A 67 3.38 16.39 9.54
C ALA A 67 4.61 17.33 9.57
N ARG A 68 5.83 16.78 9.59
CA ARG A 68 7.09 17.54 9.49
C ARG A 68 7.46 17.96 8.06
N GLY A 69 6.62 17.70 7.05
CA GLY A 69 6.82 18.24 5.71
C GLY A 69 7.94 17.57 4.91
N LEU A 70 8.32 16.33 5.23
CA LEU A 70 9.25 15.55 4.41
C LEU A 70 8.58 15.16 3.09
N ARG A 71 8.66 16.06 2.11
CA ARG A 71 8.46 15.75 0.70
C ARG A 71 9.65 14.92 0.23
N VAL A 72 9.46 13.61 0.12
CA VAL A 72 10.41 12.75 -0.58
C VAL A 72 10.41 13.18 -2.04
N ARG A 73 11.52 13.81 -2.46
CA ARG A 73 11.73 14.39 -3.79
C ARG A 73 12.29 13.34 -4.74
#